data_AF-W7Z1U1-F1
#
_entry.id   AF-W7Z1U1-F1
#
_cell.length_a   1.000
_cell.length_b   1.000
_cell.length_c   1.000
_cell.angle_alpha   90.00
_cell.angle_beta   90.00
_cell.angle_gamma   90.00
#
_symmetry.space_group_name_H-M   'P 1'
#
loop_
_entity.id
_entity.type
_entity.pdbx_description
1 polymer ?
#
loop_
_entity_poly.entity_id
_entity_poly.type
_entity_poly.pdbx_seq_one_letter_code
_entity_poly.pdbx_strand_id
1 'polypeptide(L)'
;MELFIMILVLLALIGVSNVINRQLPSVPVPLIQIALGSAITFIPSGFHMELEPELFLVLFIAPLLYNDGKHTPRSELWRLRAPIFLLAIGLVFATVFMIGYAIHWMIPSIPLPVSFALAAILSPTDAVAVGALAGRIGLPKSLMHLLEGEALMNDASGLVAFKFALAAAVTGYFSLSEASVSFLIIAIGGVIIGVILASLITGLRFLLRRSGLEDETLHMLIHILTPFALYLIAEEFGLSGILAAVAGGVMHAVERDKSNKARPRTHELSDNTWSVILFLLNGLVFVLLGLQLPEVFRTIFKSPDFNNFQAIGYALIIFIMLIVLRFLWTFAFSRGGKVFGGLKIRMKCPLRSWP
;
A
#
# COMPACT_ATOMS: atom_id res chain seq x y z
N MET A 1 -29.50 -4.40 7.97
CA MET A 1 -29.14 -5.47 8.93
C MET A 1 -28.01 -6.35 8.40
N GLU A 2 -28.04 -6.79 7.15
CA GLU A 2 -27.00 -7.65 6.55
C GLU A 2 -25.60 -7.03 6.56
N LEU A 3 -25.45 -5.78 6.08
CA LEU A 3 -24.18 -5.06 6.13
C LEU A 3 -23.57 -4.99 7.54
N PHE A 4 -24.42 -4.76 8.55
CA PHE A 4 -23.98 -4.68 9.95
C PHE A 4 -23.48 -6.03 10.47
N ILE A 5 -24.23 -7.11 10.22
CA ILE A 5 -23.81 -8.48 10.57
C ILE A 5 -22.51 -8.82 9.87
N MET A 6 -22.37 -8.47 8.60
CA MET A 6 -21.15 -8.70 7.83
C MET A 6 -19.96 -7.97 8.45
N ILE A 7 -20.09 -6.69 8.79
CA ILE A 7 -19.01 -5.93 9.47
C ILE A 7 -18.64 -6.62 10.79
N LEU A 8 -19.60 -7.04 11.61
CA LEU A 8 -19.33 -7.76 12.84
C LEU A 8 -18.58 -9.08 12.61
N VAL A 9 -18.99 -9.84 11.59
CA VAL A 9 -18.33 -11.08 11.19
C VAL A 9 -16.90 -10.81 10.74
N LEU A 10 -16.66 -9.80 9.91
CA LEU A 10 -15.32 -9.39 9.48
C LEU A 10 -14.43 -9.04 10.68
N LEU A 11 -14.94 -8.23 11.62
CA LEU A 11 -14.23 -7.88 12.85
C LEU A 11 -13.95 -9.11 13.73
N ALA A 12 -14.91 -10.04 13.84
CA ALA A 12 -14.73 -11.29 14.56
C ALA A 12 -13.65 -12.17 13.91
N LEU A 13 -13.61 -12.27 12.58
CA LEU A 13 -12.56 -13.00 11.85
C LEU A 13 -11.18 -12.42 12.11
N ILE A 14 -11.06 -11.09 12.18
CA ILE A 14 -9.79 -10.43 12.54
C ILE A 14 -9.38 -10.82 13.97
N GLY A 15 -10.31 -10.80 14.94
CA GLY A 15 -10.04 -11.25 16.30
C GLY A 15 -9.60 -12.72 16.37
N VAL A 16 -10.31 -13.61 15.67
CA VAL A 16 -9.99 -15.04 15.57
C VAL A 16 -8.61 -15.25 14.92
N SER A 17 -8.28 -14.49 13.87
CA SER A 17 -6.98 -14.59 13.20
C SER A 17 -5.81 -14.35 14.15
N ASN A 18 -5.96 -13.41 15.10
CA ASN A 18 -4.93 -13.13 16.10
C ASN A 18 -4.79 -14.26 17.13
N VAL A 19 -5.91 -14.87 17.54
CA VAL A 19 -5.91 -16.05 18.42
C VAL A 19 -5.24 -17.24 17.72
N ILE A 20 -5.52 -17.46 16.43
CA ILE A 20 -4.88 -18.52 15.64
C ILE A 20 -3.38 -18.24 15.48
N ASN A 21 -2.97 -17.02 15.16
CA ASN A 21 -1.56 -16.65 15.05
C ASN A 21 -0.79 -16.88 16.37
N ARG A 22 -1.45 -16.73 17.53
CA ARG A 22 -0.83 -17.05 18.83
C ARG A 22 -0.59 -18.56 19.02
N GLN A 23 -1.43 -19.41 18.43
CA GLN A 23 -1.30 -20.87 18.48
C GLN A 23 -0.37 -21.42 17.37
N LEU A 24 -0.40 -20.79 16.20
CA LEU A 24 0.41 -21.12 15.02
C LEU A 24 1.29 -19.92 14.66
N PRO A 25 2.28 -19.58 15.51
CA PRO A 25 3.11 -18.42 15.26
C PRO A 25 3.89 -18.56 13.95
N SER A 26 4.11 -19.74 13.39
CA SER A 26 4.86 -19.88 12.13
C SER A 26 4.20 -19.23 10.90
N VAL A 27 2.89 -18.94 10.95
CA VAL A 27 2.14 -18.42 9.80
C VAL A 27 1.88 -16.91 9.96
N PRO A 28 2.19 -16.07 8.95
CA PRO A 28 1.84 -14.66 8.95
C PRO A 28 0.34 -14.40 9.10
N VAL A 29 -0.02 -13.39 9.90
CA VAL A 29 -1.41 -12.97 10.15
C VAL A 29 -2.18 -12.69 8.84
N PRO A 30 -1.62 -12.00 7.82
CA PRO A 30 -2.33 -11.78 6.56
C PRO A 30 -2.77 -13.06 5.86
N LEU A 31 -1.96 -14.13 5.89
CA LEU A 31 -2.33 -15.40 5.27
C LEU A 31 -3.47 -16.09 6.03
N ILE A 32 -3.49 -15.99 7.36
CA ILE A 32 -4.59 -16.49 8.19
C ILE A 32 -5.87 -15.72 7.87
N GLN A 33 -5.79 -14.39 7.74
CA GLN A 33 -6.93 -13.52 7.42
C GLN A 33 -7.52 -13.83 6.04
N ILE A 34 -6.68 -13.99 5.01
CA ILE A 34 -7.11 -14.39 3.67
C ILE A 34 -7.80 -15.77 3.74
N ALA A 35 -7.19 -16.74 4.42
CA ALA A 35 -7.75 -18.09 4.55
C ALA A 35 -9.11 -18.09 5.25
N LEU A 36 -9.26 -17.33 6.34
CA LEU A 36 -10.54 -17.18 7.06
C LEU A 36 -11.60 -16.48 6.21
N GLY A 37 -11.21 -15.42 5.49
CA GLY A 37 -12.08 -14.71 4.54
C GLY A 37 -12.56 -15.62 3.42
N SER A 38 -11.69 -16.46 2.86
CA SER A 38 -12.10 -17.45 1.87
C SER A 38 -13.00 -18.54 2.47
N ALA A 39 -12.69 -19.01 3.69
CA ALA A 39 -13.42 -20.09 4.33
C ALA A 39 -14.89 -19.73 4.62
N ILE A 40 -15.16 -18.46 4.96
CA ILE A 40 -16.53 -18.05 5.30
C ILE A 40 -17.49 -18.03 4.10
N THR A 41 -16.96 -17.95 2.86
CA THR A 41 -17.77 -18.02 1.63
C THR A 41 -18.38 -19.41 1.39
N PHE A 42 -17.87 -20.46 2.05
CA PHE A 42 -18.46 -21.80 1.98
C PHE A 42 -19.71 -21.93 2.83
N ILE A 43 -19.91 -21.02 3.80
CA ILE A 43 -21.14 -20.96 4.56
C ILE A 43 -22.20 -20.34 3.63
N PRO A 44 -23.36 -21.00 3.38
CA PRO A 44 -24.42 -20.49 2.50
C PRO A 44 -25.21 -19.36 3.19
N SER A 45 -24.50 -18.31 3.60
CA SER A 45 -25.04 -17.15 4.31
C SER A 45 -25.25 -15.94 3.39
N GLY A 46 -24.96 -16.07 2.08
CA GLY A 46 -25.25 -15.05 1.08
C GLY A 46 -24.34 -13.81 1.15
N PHE A 47 -23.19 -13.88 1.84
CA PHE A 47 -22.25 -12.76 1.96
C PHE A 47 -21.60 -12.41 0.62
N HIS A 48 -22.22 -11.50 -0.12
CA HIS A 48 -21.64 -10.86 -1.29
C HIS A 48 -21.45 -9.39 -0.97
N MET A 49 -20.20 -8.97 -0.88
CA MET A 49 -19.85 -7.56 -0.69
C MET A 49 -19.32 -7.03 -2.02
N GLU A 50 -20.16 -6.29 -2.72
CA GLU A 50 -19.68 -5.44 -3.81
C GLU A 50 -18.94 -4.27 -3.17
N LEU A 51 -17.62 -4.27 -3.30
CA LEU A 51 -16.78 -3.17 -2.83
C LEU A 51 -16.78 -2.08 -3.90
N GLU A 52 -17.32 -0.93 -3.56
CA GLU A 52 -17.13 0.29 -4.34
C GLU A 52 -15.64 0.69 -4.27
N PRO A 53 -14.92 0.73 -5.41
CA PRO A 53 -13.48 1.01 -5.43
C PRO A 53 -13.12 2.34 -4.77
N GLU A 54 -13.92 3.38 -5.00
CA GLU A 54 -13.74 4.72 -4.44
C GLU A 54 -13.84 4.67 -2.92
N LEU A 55 -14.88 4.01 -2.39
CA LEU A 55 -15.03 3.81 -0.95
C LEU A 55 -13.86 3.02 -0.37
N PHE A 56 -13.37 2.00 -1.07
CA PHE A 56 -12.22 1.22 -0.62
C PHE A 56 -10.95 2.08 -0.51
N LEU A 57 -10.68 2.92 -1.52
CA LEU A 57 -9.53 3.82 -1.53
C LEU A 57 -9.63 4.86 -0.39
N VAL A 58 -10.79 5.48 -0.20
CA VAL A 58 -11.02 6.46 0.86
C VAL A 58 -10.92 5.82 2.25
N LEU A 59 -11.61 4.68 2.45
CA LEU A 59 -11.79 4.08 3.78
C LEU A 59 -10.54 3.37 4.28
N PHE A 60 -9.81 2.67 3.40
CA PHE A 60 -8.66 1.86 3.78
C PHE A 60 -7.34 2.51 3.35
N ILE A 61 -7.21 2.83 2.06
CA ILE A 61 -5.91 3.23 1.50
C ILE A 61 -5.48 4.60 2.01
N ALA A 62 -6.36 5.59 2.03
CA ALA A 62 -6.03 6.94 2.51
C ALA A 62 -5.48 6.97 3.95
N PRO A 63 -6.14 6.37 4.97
CA PRO A 63 -5.60 6.36 6.33
C PRO A 63 -4.34 5.49 6.48
N LEU A 64 -4.22 4.36 5.75
CA LEU A 64 -3.01 3.54 5.76
C LEU A 64 -1.80 4.33 5.24
N LEU A 65 -1.93 4.95 4.07
CA LEU A 65 -0.85 5.72 3.45
C LEU A 65 -0.51 7.01 4.19
N TYR A 66 -1.51 7.68 4.78
CA TYR A 66 -1.27 8.80 5.68
C TYR A 66 -0.43 8.37 6.89
N ASN A 67 -0.78 7.23 7.49
CA ASN A 67 -0.04 6.69 8.62
C ASN A 67 1.40 6.30 8.24
N ASP A 68 1.59 5.71 7.07
CA ASP A 68 2.91 5.36 6.57
C ASP A 68 3.75 6.62 6.35
N GLY A 69 3.18 7.65 5.73
CA GLY A 69 3.80 8.98 5.62
C GLY A 69 4.17 9.60 6.97
N LYS A 70 3.38 9.36 8.03
CA LYS A 70 3.63 9.81 9.40
C LYS A 70 4.79 9.06 10.08
N HIS A 71 4.96 7.77 9.82
CA HIS A 71 5.96 6.96 10.51
C HIS A 71 7.28 6.81 9.75
N THR A 72 7.31 7.16 8.46
CA THR A 72 8.51 6.96 7.65
C THR A 72 9.62 7.93 8.05
N PRO A 73 10.80 7.45 8.51
CA PRO A 73 11.87 8.30 9.01
C PRO A 73 12.52 9.13 7.90
N ARG A 74 12.29 10.46 7.90
CA ARG A 74 12.76 11.35 6.81
C ARG A 74 14.27 11.35 6.59
N SER A 75 15.05 11.30 7.65
CA SER A 75 16.51 11.28 7.56
C SER A 75 17.01 10.01 6.87
N GLU A 76 16.36 8.88 7.14
CA GLU A 76 16.62 7.60 6.47
C GLU A 76 16.13 7.64 5.02
N LEU A 77 14.92 8.15 4.75
CA LEU A 77 14.41 8.35 3.38
C LEU A 77 15.35 9.18 2.53
N TRP A 78 15.85 10.30 3.07
CA TRP A 78 16.76 11.17 2.33
C TRP A 78 18.10 10.48 2.06
N ARG A 79 18.59 9.69 3.02
CA ARG A 79 19.81 8.88 2.87
C ARG A 79 19.62 7.74 1.86
N LEU A 80 18.42 7.16 1.79
CA LEU A 80 18.05 6.04 0.92
C LEU A 80 17.31 6.47 -0.34
N ARG A 81 17.26 7.78 -0.65
CA ARG A 81 16.44 8.32 -1.74
C ARG A 81 16.73 7.66 -3.08
N ALA A 82 18.01 7.50 -3.44
CA ALA A 82 18.39 6.90 -4.72
C ALA A 82 17.92 5.42 -4.82
N PRO A 83 18.21 4.54 -3.84
CA PRO A 83 17.64 3.20 -3.81
C PRO A 83 16.11 3.18 -3.86
N ILE A 84 15.44 4.02 -3.07
CA ILE A 84 13.97 4.08 -2.99
C ILE A 84 13.39 4.52 -4.34
N PHE A 85 13.92 5.56 -4.97
CA PHE A 85 13.48 5.99 -6.30
C PHE A 85 13.70 4.90 -7.35
N LEU A 86 14.83 4.21 -7.30
CA LEU A 86 15.16 3.15 -8.26
C LEU A 86 14.21 1.94 -8.11
N LEU A 87 13.81 1.59 -6.89
CA LEU A 87 12.88 0.49 -6.62
C LEU A 87 11.42 0.91 -6.82
N ALA A 88 11.01 2.03 -6.26
CA ALA A 88 9.62 2.45 -6.27
C ALA A 88 9.15 3.00 -7.61
N ILE A 89 10.05 3.59 -8.42
CA ILE A 89 9.72 4.11 -9.75
C ILE A 89 10.38 3.25 -10.81
N GLY A 90 11.71 3.11 -10.76
CA GLY A 90 12.47 2.42 -11.80
C GLY A 90 12.03 0.97 -12.01
N LEU A 91 12.00 0.17 -10.94
CA LEU A 91 11.55 -1.22 -11.03
C LEU A 91 10.06 -1.33 -11.37
N VAL A 92 9.21 -0.40 -10.91
CA VAL A 92 7.77 -0.42 -11.26
C VAL A 92 7.58 -0.25 -12.76
N PHE A 93 8.15 0.79 -13.37
CA PHE A 93 8.05 0.97 -14.81
C PHE A 93 8.73 -0.17 -15.58
N ALA A 94 9.89 -0.64 -15.12
CA ALA A 94 10.55 -1.80 -15.72
C ALA A 94 9.65 -3.05 -15.69
N THR A 95 8.93 -3.27 -14.59
CA THR A 95 7.97 -4.36 -14.42
C THR A 95 6.79 -4.20 -15.37
N VAL A 96 6.17 -3.02 -15.41
CA VAL A 96 5.05 -2.72 -16.31
C VAL A 96 5.43 -2.99 -17.76
N PHE A 97 6.58 -2.48 -18.22
CA PHE A 97 7.01 -2.70 -19.60
C PHE A 97 7.37 -4.17 -19.86
N MET A 98 8.29 -4.76 -19.10
CA MET A 98 8.78 -6.11 -19.40
C MET A 98 7.70 -7.18 -19.20
N ILE A 99 7.01 -7.14 -18.06
CA ILE A 99 5.98 -8.13 -17.75
C ILE A 99 4.73 -7.89 -18.59
N GLY A 100 4.35 -6.64 -18.86
CA GLY A 100 3.20 -6.37 -19.73
C GLY A 100 3.43 -6.81 -21.18
N TYR A 101 4.62 -6.61 -21.74
CA TYR A 101 4.96 -7.19 -23.05
C TYR A 101 4.99 -8.72 -23.01
N ALA A 102 5.54 -9.31 -21.94
CA ALA A 102 5.55 -10.77 -21.78
C ALA A 102 4.14 -11.36 -21.70
N ILE A 103 3.24 -10.72 -20.95
CA ILE A 103 1.82 -11.11 -20.85
C ILE A 103 1.15 -11.04 -22.22
N HIS A 104 1.30 -9.92 -22.94
CA HIS A 104 0.71 -9.77 -24.27
C HIS A 104 1.26 -10.82 -25.27
N TRP A 105 2.56 -11.11 -25.19
CA TRP A 105 3.20 -12.12 -26.04
C TRP A 105 2.71 -13.54 -25.72
N MET A 106 2.53 -13.87 -24.43
CA MET A 106 2.03 -15.17 -24.00
C MET A 106 0.52 -15.33 -24.23
N ILE A 107 -0.25 -14.24 -24.15
CA ILE A 107 -1.70 -14.21 -24.28
C ILE A 107 -2.10 -13.11 -25.27
N PRO A 108 -1.94 -13.34 -26.59
CA PRO A 108 -2.17 -12.31 -27.61
C PRO A 108 -3.61 -11.77 -27.67
N SER A 109 -4.57 -12.50 -27.09
CA SER A 109 -5.97 -12.06 -26.98
C SER A 109 -6.18 -10.90 -26.01
N ILE A 110 -5.23 -10.66 -25.07
CA ILE A 110 -5.28 -9.52 -24.15
C ILE A 110 -4.62 -8.32 -24.85
N PRO A 111 -5.32 -7.20 -25.05
CA PRO A 111 -4.71 -6.00 -25.62
C PRO A 111 -3.48 -5.54 -24.83
N LEU A 112 -2.49 -4.98 -25.53
CA LEU A 112 -1.25 -4.52 -24.89
C LEU A 112 -1.50 -3.52 -23.73
N PRO A 113 -2.41 -2.52 -23.85
CA PRO A 113 -2.74 -1.64 -22.73
C PRO A 113 -3.30 -2.40 -21.51
N VAL A 114 -4.13 -3.43 -21.71
CA VAL A 114 -4.67 -4.24 -20.61
C VAL A 114 -3.55 -5.07 -19.95
N SER A 115 -2.59 -5.55 -20.75
CA SER A 115 -1.42 -6.28 -20.24
C SER A 115 -0.51 -5.37 -19.39
N PHE A 116 -0.32 -4.11 -19.79
CA PHE A 116 0.36 -3.11 -18.96
C PHE A 116 -0.42 -2.79 -17.69
N ALA A 117 -1.74 -2.71 -17.75
CA ALA A 117 -2.58 -2.49 -16.58
C ALA A 117 -2.46 -3.64 -15.58
N LEU A 118 -2.47 -4.89 -16.06
CA LEU A 118 -2.26 -6.07 -15.23
C LEU A 118 -0.87 -6.07 -14.59
N ALA A 119 0.19 -5.79 -15.35
CA ALA A 119 1.54 -5.68 -14.82
C ALA A 119 1.67 -4.53 -13.80
N ALA A 120 0.95 -3.43 -13.99
CA ALA A 120 0.93 -2.31 -13.07
C ALA A 120 0.25 -2.63 -11.73
N ILE A 121 -0.83 -3.42 -11.73
CA ILE A 121 -1.47 -3.90 -10.49
C ILE A 121 -0.57 -4.89 -9.74
N LEU A 122 0.19 -5.71 -10.46
CA LEU A 122 1.09 -6.71 -9.87
C LEU A 122 2.43 -6.13 -9.38
N SER A 123 2.74 -4.88 -9.74
CA SER A 123 4.05 -4.29 -9.47
C SER A 123 4.24 -3.78 -8.05
N PRO A 124 3.25 -3.14 -7.38
CA PRO A 124 3.40 -2.70 -5.99
C PRO A 124 3.60 -3.87 -5.04
N THR A 125 4.35 -3.63 -3.96
CA THR A 125 4.68 -4.66 -2.98
C THR A 125 4.44 -4.13 -1.58
N ASP A 126 3.73 -4.91 -0.78
CA ASP A 126 3.27 -4.49 0.54
C ASP A 126 4.32 -4.75 1.65
N ALA A 127 4.72 -3.67 2.32
CA ALA A 127 5.63 -3.73 3.46
C ALA A 127 4.97 -4.34 4.71
N VAL A 128 3.64 -4.27 4.86
CA VAL A 128 2.90 -4.85 6.01
C VAL A 128 3.02 -6.37 6.01
N ALA A 129 2.83 -7.00 4.85
CA ALA A 129 2.99 -8.44 4.69
C ALA A 129 4.42 -8.91 5.04
N VAL A 130 5.45 -8.16 4.60
CA VAL A 130 6.85 -8.46 4.93
C VAL A 130 7.16 -8.16 6.40
N GLY A 131 6.62 -7.07 6.95
CA GLY A 131 6.75 -6.67 8.35
C GLY A 131 6.28 -7.75 9.33
N ALA A 132 5.19 -8.44 9.00
CA ALA A 132 4.68 -9.58 9.76
C ALA A 132 5.67 -10.76 9.85
N LEU A 133 6.59 -10.88 8.90
CA LEU A 133 7.66 -11.88 8.86
C LEU A 133 9.00 -11.35 9.39
N ALA A 134 9.27 -10.05 9.25
CA ALA A 134 10.58 -9.46 9.47
C ALA A 134 11.10 -9.57 10.91
N GLY A 135 10.20 -9.45 11.90
CA GLY A 135 10.55 -9.66 13.32
C GLY A 135 11.05 -11.09 13.61
N ARG A 136 10.69 -12.06 12.76
CA ARG A 136 11.04 -13.49 12.91
C ARG A 136 12.37 -13.82 12.26
N ILE A 137 12.64 -13.25 11.09
CA ILE A 137 13.88 -13.46 10.33
C ILE A 137 15.02 -12.54 10.76
N GLY A 138 14.79 -11.68 11.77
CA GLY A 138 15.81 -10.78 12.31
C GLY A 138 16.27 -9.72 11.29
N LEU A 139 15.33 -9.18 10.50
CA LEU A 139 15.65 -8.23 9.45
C LEU A 139 16.28 -6.95 10.04
N PRO A 140 17.41 -6.44 9.53
CA PRO A 140 17.98 -5.18 9.99
C PRO A 140 16.99 -4.02 9.81
N LYS A 141 16.90 -3.13 10.81
CA LYS A 141 15.98 -1.98 10.77
C LYS A 141 16.15 -1.11 9.52
N SER A 142 17.39 -0.93 9.05
CA SER A 142 17.66 -0.16 7.83
C SER A 142 17.11 -0.82 6.56
N LEU A 143 17.00 -2.15 6.53
CA LEU A 143 16.38 -2.86 5.40
C LEU A 143 14.86 -2.78 5.50
N MET A 144 14.30 -2.83 6.72
CA MET A 144 12.87 -2.60 6.93
C MET A 144 12.46 -1.20 6.46
N HIS A 145 13.18 -0.15 6.88
CA HIS A 145 12.89 1.22 6.45
C HIS A 145 13.05 1.44 4.95
N LEU A 146 13.96 0.70 4.29
CA LEU A 146 14.07 0.72 2.84
C LEU A 146 12.82 0.11 2.18
N LEU A 147 12.34 -1.03 2.67
CA LEU A 147 11.15 -1.70 2.15
C LEU A 147 9.87 -0.90 2.43
N GLU A 148 9.75 -0.27 3.60
CA GLU A 148 8.66 0.65 3.94
C GLU A 148 8.66 1.87 2.98
N GLY A 149 9.83 2.46 2.74
CA GLY A 149 9.97 3.58 1.80
C GLY A 149 9.70 3.20 0.35
N GLU A 150 10.07 1.98 -0.07
CA GLU A 150 9.71 1.41 -1.37
C GLU A 150 8.20 1.23 -1.49
N ALA A 151 7.56 0.55 -0.53
CA ALA A 151 6.12 0.28 -0.52
C ALA A 151 5.28 1.57 -0.58
N LEU A 152 5.65 2.59 0.20
CA LEU A 152 4.95 3.87 0.21
C LEU A 152 4.90 4.53 -1.19
N MET A 153 5.99 4.41 -1.95
CA MET A 153 6.14 5.10 -3.24
C MET A 153 5.76 4.22 -4.44
N ASN A 154 5.86 2.89 -4.30
CA ASN A 154 5.55 1.94 -5.37
C ASN A 154 4.03 1.82 -5.59
N ASP A 155 3.21 1.94 -4.55
CA ASP A 155 1.74 1.92 -4.63
C ASP A 155 1.25 3.08 -5.50
N ALA A 156 1.77 4.28 -5.23
CA ALA A 156 1.48 5.46 -6.04
C ALA A 156 1.95 5.26 -7.48
N SER A 157 3.17 4.77 -7.70
CA SER A 157 3.72 4.58 -9.05
C SER A 157 2.98 3.51 -9.85
N GLY A 158 2.56 2.41 -9.20
CA GLY A 158 1.81 1.32 -9.82
C GLY A 158 0.38 1.73 -10.18
N LEU A 159 -0.33 2.41 -9.27
CA LEU A 159 -1.66 2.95 -9.57
C LEU A 159 -1.62 3.93 -10.75
N VAL A 160 -0.56 4.73 -10.82
CA VAL A 160 -0.34 5.66 -11.93
C VAL A 160 -0.18 4.91 -13.23
N ALA A 161 0.75 3.95 -13.28
CA ALA A 161 0.95 3.12 -14.46
C ALA A 161 -0.34 2.38 -14.88
N PHE A 162 -1.14 1.93 -13.90
CA PHE A 162 -2.45 1.33 -14.12
C PHE A 162 -3.43 2.30 -14.79
N LYS A 163 -3.58 3.53 -14.28
CA LYS A 163 -4.46 4.55 -14.88
C LYS A 163 -4.05 4.90 -16.31
N PHE A 164 -2.75 5.00 -16.60
CA PHE A 164 -2.25 5.20 -17.96
C PHE A 164 -2.63 4.07 -18.90
N ALA A 165 -2.38 2.84 -18.45
CA ALA A 165 -2.66 1.64 -19.21
C ALA A 165 -4.16 1.47 -19.46
N LEU A 166 -5.00 1.77 -18.46
CA LEU A 166 -6.46 1.75 -18.58
C LEU A 166 -6.97 2.84 -19.53
N ALA A 167 -6.47 4.07 -19.42
CA ALA A 167 -6.84 5.15 -20.33
C ALA A 167 -6.51 4.77 -21.78
N ALA A 168 -5.30 4.23 -22.02
CA ALA A 168 -4.90 3.74 -23.34
C ALA A 168 -5.78 2.58 -23.84
N ALA A 169 -6.25 1.71 -22.94
CA ALA A 169 -7.15 0.60 -23.29
C ALA A 169 -8.53 1.10 -23.73
N VAL A 170 -9.06 2.13 -23.05
CA VAL A 170 -10.42 2.64 -23.28
C VAL A 170 -10.48 3.62 -24.46
N THR A 171 -9.50 4.51 -24.59
CA THR A 171 -9.52 5.55 -25.63
C THR A 171 -9.03 5.04 -26.98
N GLY A 172 -8.22 3.98 -27.02
CA GLY A 172 -7.54 3.49 -28.23
C GLY A 172 -6.47 4.43 -28.78
N TYR A 173 -6.37 5.66 -28.24
CA TYR A 173 -5.38 6.67 -28.60
C TYR A 173 -4.42 6.86 -27.43
N PHE A 174 -3.16 6.50 -27.65
CA PHE A 174 -2.09 6.75 -26.69
C PHE A 174 -1.30 8.00 -27.09
N SER A 175 -1.66 9.15 -26.50
CA SER A 175 -0.80 10.34 -26.51
C SER A 175 0.08 10.29 -25.26
N LEU A 176 1.28 9.72 -25.40
CA LEU A 176 2.25 9.64 -24.30
C LEU A 176 2.50 11.02 -23.68
N SER A 177 2.57 12.07 -24.49
CA SER A 177 2.82 13.44 -24.03
C SER A 177 1.67 14.00 -23.21
N GLU A 178 0.43 13.90 -23.71
CA GLU A 178 -0.74 14.51 -23.07
C GLU A 178 -1.11 13.77 -21.78
N ALA A 179 -1.03 12.44 -21.81
CA ALA A 179 -1.23 11.64 -20.62
C ALA A 179 -0.12 11.91 -19.57
N SER A 180 1.14 12.06 -19.98
CA SER A 180 2.25 12.36 -19.06
C SER A 180 2.09 13.72 -18.38
N VAL A 181 1.65 14.73 -19.14
CA VAL A 181 1.39 16.08 -18.60
C VAL A 181 0.20 16.07 -17.66
N SER A 182 -0.92 15.47 -18.06
CA SER A 182 -2.12 15.34 -17.21
C SER A 182 -1.78 14.63 -15.89
N PHE A 183 -1.02 13.54 -15.95
CA PHE A 183 -0.56 12.85 -14.76
C PHE A 183 0.32 13.72 -13.86
N LEU A 184 1.32 14.41 -14.41
CA LEU A 184 2.18 15.30 -13.62
C LEU A 184 1.35 16.36 -12.90
N ILE A 185 0.32 16.90 -13.56
CA ILE A 185 -0.61 17.87 -12.95
C ILE A 185 -1.38 17.22 -11.79
N ILE A 186 -2.00 16.05 -12.01
CA ILE A 186 -2.78 15.33 -10.99
C ILE A 186 -1.90 14.94 -9.79
N ALA A 187 -0.67 14.49 -10.05
CA ALA A 187 0.26 14.03 -9.02
C ALA A 187 0.90 15.17 -8.23
N ILE A 188 1.51 16.14 -8.92
CA ILE A 188 2.13 17.31 -8.27
C ILE A 188 1.04 18.13 -7.59
N GLY A 189 -0.10 18.32 -8.24
CA GLY A 189 -1.26 18.98 -7.65
C GLY A 189 -1.74 18.25 -6.38
N GLY A 190 -1.82 16.92 -6.40
CA GLY A 190 -2.15 16.10 -5.22
C GLY A 190 -1.19 16.34 -4.04
N VAL A 191 0.12 16.36 -4.31
CA VAL A 191 1.13 16.68 -3.29
C VAL A 191 0.97 18.11 -2.77
N ILE A 192 0.82 19.10 -3.67
CA ILE A 192 0.69 20.52 -3.30
C ILE A 192 -0.56 20.74 -2.45
N ILE A 193 -1.73 20.24 -2.89
CA ILE A 193 -2.98 20.40 -2.15
C ILE A 193 -2.91 19.68 -0.80
N GLY A 194 -2.29 18.49 -0.76
CA GLY A 194 -2.05 17.76 0.48
C GLY A 194 -1.21 18.55 1.48
N VAL A 195 -0.13 19.19 1.04
CA VAL A 195 0.70 20.07 1.88
C VAL A 195 -0.10 21.28 2.37
N ILE A 196 -0.82 21.96 1.48
CA ILE A 196 -1.63 23.14 1.81
C ILE A 196 -2.70 22.80 2.87
N LEU A 197 -3.48 21.74 2.62
CA LEU A 197 -4.52 21.30 3.53
C LEU A 197 -3.96 20.83 4.87
N ALA A 198 -2.87 20.06 4.87
CA ALA A 198 -2.22 19.64 6.11
C ALA A 198 -1.70 20.83 6.92
N SER A 199 -1.13 21.85 6.26
CA SER A 199 -0.74 23.11 6.91
C SER A 199 -1.95 23.87 7.47
N LEU A 200 -3.07 23.92 6.76
CA LEU A 200 -4.31 24.56 7.23
C LEU A 200 -4.87 23.86 8.46
N ILE A 201 -4.96 22.52 8.43
CA ILE A 201 -5.42 21.70 9.57
C ILE A 201 -4.48 21.90 10.77
N THR A 202 -3.16 21.94 10.53
CA THR A 202 -2.16 22.22 11.58
C THR A 202 -2.36 23.61 12.19
N GLY A 203 -2.60 24.63 11.36
CA GLY A 203 -2.92 25.99 11.81
C GLY A 203 -4.21 26.04 12.63
N LEU A 204 -5.26 25.34 12.20
CA LEU A 204 -6.52 25.23 12.93
C LEU A 204 -6.32 24.59 14.31
N ARG A 205 -5.58 23.47 14.39
CA ARG A 205 -5.20 22.84 15.67
C ARG A 205 -4.46 23.84 16.56
N PHE A 206 -3.48 24.56 16.02
CA PHE A 206 -2.74 25.56 16.79
C PHE A 206 -3.65 26.67 17.35
N LEU A 207 -4.63 27.14 16.56
CA LEU A 207 -5.61 28.14 17.00
C LEU A 207 -6.53 27.58 18.11
N LEU A 208 -7.07 26.38 17.93
CA LEU A 208 -7.93 25.72 18.93
C LEU A 208 -7.20 25.52 20.26
N ARG A 209 -5.92 25.11 20.21
CA ARG A 209 -5.06 25.01 21.41
C ARG A 209 -4.89 26.34 22.10
N ARG A 210 -4.59 27.40 21.33
CA ARG A 210 -4.36 28.72 21.89
C ARG A 210 -5.62 29.28 22.56
N SER A 211 -6.79 28.96 22.03
CA SER A 211 -8.09 29.34 22.60
C SER A 211 -8.53 28.44 23.77
N GLY A 212 -7.75 27.41 24.14
CA GLY A 212 -8.11 26.47 25.20
C GLY A 212 -9.27 25.52 24.85
N LEU A 213 -9.58 25.37 23.56
CA LEU A 213 -10.71 24.59 23.05
C LEU A 213 -10.32 23.18 22.58
N GLU A 214 -9.03 22.84 22.56
CA GLU A 214 -8.54 21.51 22.19
C GLU A 214 -8.32 20.64 23.43
N ASP A 215 -9.18 19.63 23.59
CA ASP A 215 -8.96 18.50 24.50
C ASP A 215 -8.37 17.28 23.73
N GLU A 216 -8.01 16.21 24.46
CA GLU A 216 -7.44 14.99 23.87
C GLU A 216 -8.41 14.33 22.87
N THR A 217 -9.73 14.44 23.10
CA THR A 217 -10.77 13.87 22.24
C THR A 217 -10.84 14.58 20.89
N LEU A 218 -10.92 15.91 20.89
CA LEU A 218 -10.96 16.74 19.69
C LEU A 218 -9.65 16.60 18.91
N HIS A 219 -8.52 16.54 19.61
CA HIS A 219 -7.22 16.25 19.01
C HIS A 219 -7.25 14.96 18.19
N MET A 220 -7.73 13.87 18.80
CA MET A 220 -7.81 12.57 18.14
C MET A 220 -8.83 12.55 17.00
N LEU A 221 -9.98 13.21 17.17
CA LEU A 221 -10.98 13.33 16.11
C LEU A 221 -10.40 14.01 14.87
N ILE A 222 -9.70 15.14 15.03
CA ILE A 222 -9.04 15.83 13.91
C ILE A 222 -8.02 14.91 13.23
N HIS A 223 -7.23 14.14 14.00
CA HIS A 223 -6.26 13.21 13.43
C HIS A 223 -6.89 12.10 12.62
N ILE A 224 -7.97 11.50 13.12
CA ILE A 224 -8.71 10.44 12.41
C ILE A 224 -9.35 11.00 11.14
N LEU A 225 -9.89 12.21 11.18
CA LEU A 225 -10.54 12.84 10.01
C LEU A 225 -9.57 13.33 8.95
N THR A 226 -8.34 13.70 9.33
CA THR A 226 -7.33 14.30 8.43
C THR A 226 -7.10 13.49 7.13
N PRO A 227 -6.80 12.18 7.14
CA PRO A 227 -6.58 11.42 5.91
C PRO A 227 -7.78 11.45 4.96
N PHE A 228 -9.00 11.35 5.48
CA PHE A 228 -10.23 11.36 4.67
C PHE A 228 -10.45 12.74 4.06
N ALA A 229 -10.26 13.81 4.83
CA ALA A 229 -10.40 15.18 4.34
C ALA A 229 -9.36 15.48 3.24
N LEU A 230 -8.10 15.07 3.43
CA LEU A 230 -7.05 15.25 2.42
C LEU A 230 -7.40 14.54 1.11
N TYR A 231 -7.86 13.29 1.20
CA TYR A 231 -8.20 12.48 0.05
C TYR A 231 -9.40 13.06 -0.71
N LEU A 232 -10.53 13.27 -0.01
CA LEU A 232 -11.79 13.69 -0.62
C LEU A 232 -11.67 15.09 -1.26
N ILE A 233 -11.02 16.03 -0.58
CA ILE A 233 -10.85 17.39 -1.11
C ILE A 233 -9.96 17.35 -2.35
N ALA A 234 -8.87 16.58 -2.34
CA ALA A 234 -7.99 16.48 -3.51
C ALA A 234 -8.70 15.86 -4.72
N GLU A 235 -9.53 14.84 -4.53
CA GLU A 235 -10.31 14.24 -5.61
C GLU A 235 -11.36 15.19 -6.19
N GLU A 236 -11.99 16.04 -5.36
CA GLU A 236 -12.92 17.07 -5.84
C GLU A 236 -12.24 18.07 -6.80
N PHE A 237 -10.93 18.32 -6.61
CA PHE A 237 -10.13 19.12 -7.54
C PHE A 237 -9.59 18.32 -8.74
N GLY A 238 -9.94 17.04 -8.88
CA GLY A 238 -9.41 16.14 -9.90
C GLY A 238 -7.94 15.77 -9.69
N LEU A 239 -7.42 15.94 -8.47
CA LEU A 239 -6.03 15.67 -8.09
C LEU A 239 -5.90 14.32 -7.38
N SER A 240 -4.67 13.84 -7.18
CA SER A 240 -4.45 12.55 -6.52
C SER A 240 -4.71 12.62 -5.01
N GLY A 241 -5.85 12.09 -4.56
CA GLY A 241 -6.18 11.95 -3.13
C GLY A 241 -5.19 11.10 -2.33
N ILE A 242 -4.65 10.06 -2.97
CA ILE A 242 -3.60 9.19 -2.41
C ILE A 242 -2.33 9.98 -2.10
N LEU A 243 -1.82 10.74 -3.09
CA LEU A 243 -0.63 11.56 -2.88
C LEU A 243 -0.88 12.71 -1.91
N ALA A 244 -2.10 13.26 -1.87
CA ALA A 244 -2.50 14.25 -0.87
C ALA A 244 -2.46 13.68 0.55
N ALA A 245 -2.97 12.46 0.77
CA ALA A 245 -2.91 11.77 2.05
C ALA A 245 -1.46 11.47 2.48
N VAL A 246 -0.61 10.96 1.58
CA VAL A 246 0.82 10.74 1.85
C VAL A 246 1.52 12.04 2.21
N ALA A 247 1.34 13.09 1.40
CA ALA A 247 1.94 14.41 1.65
C ALA A 247 1.50 14.99 3.01
N GLY A 248 0.23 14.83 3.37
CA GLY A 248 -0.28 15.24 4.66
C GLY A 248 0.29 14.44 5.83
N GLY A 249 0.46 13.12 5.67
CA GLY A 249 1.12 12.26 6.66
C GLY A 249 2.58 12.68 6.90
N VAL A 250 3.30 12.94 5.80
CA VAL A 250 4.67 13.47 5.84
C VAL A 250 4.71 14.83 6.55
N MET A 251 3.80 15.75 6.23
CA MET A 251 3.71 17.06 6.89
C MET A 251 3.41 16.95 8.38
N HIS A 252 2.50 16.05 8.76
CA HIS A 252 2.16 15.82 10.16
C HIS A 252 3.36 15.30 10.96
N ALA A 253 4.18 14.43 10.37
CA ALA A 253 5.41 14.03 11.02
C ALA A 253 6.42 15.20 11.16
N VAL A 254 6.40 16.22 10.28
CA VAL A 254 7.33 17.38 10.38
C VAL A 254 6.96 18.19 11.61
N GLU A 255 5.66 18.36 11.82
CA GLU A 255 5.10 18.98 13.01
C GLU A 255 5.50 18.19 14.27
N ARG A 256 5.35 16.86 14.25
CA ARG A 256 5.71 15.97 15.38
C ARG A 256 7.17 16.12 15.78
N ASP A 257 8.09 16.08 14.82
CA ASP A 257 9.54 16.21 15.08
C ASP A 257 9.87 17.56 15.76
N LYS A 258 9.17 18.63 15.39
CA LYS A 258 9.32 19.97 16.00
C LYS A 258 8.68 20.06 17.39
N SER A 259 7.58 19.33 17.61
CA SER A 259 6.77 19.38 18.84
C SER A 259 7.17 18.37 19.93
N ASN A 260 8.07 17.42 19.63
CA ASN A 260 8.45 16.29 20.50
C ASN A 260 8.99 16.67 21.90
N LYS A 261 9.24 17.95 22.18
CA LYS A 261 9.66 18.44 23.50
C LYS A 261 8.50 18.83 24.43
N ALA A 262 7.26 18.90 23.93
CA ALA A 262 6.17 19.57 24.65
C ALA A 262 5.17 18.64 25.37
N ARG A 263 4.77 17.47 24.83
CA ARG A 263 3.69 16.64 25.42
C ARG A 263 3.77 15.13 25.09
N PRO A 264 4.44 14.30 25.92
CA PRO A 264 4.58 12.85 25.68
C PRO A 264 3.26 12.05 25.70
N ARG A 265 2.32 12.41 26.59
CA ARG A 265 1.07 11.63 26.81
C ARG A 265 0.10 11.67 25.63
N THR A 266 -0.05 12.83 24.99
CA THR A 266 -0.90 13.03 23.80
C THR A 266 -0.39 12.19 22.62
N HIS A 267 0.94 12.05 22.51
CA HIS A 267 1.58 11.22 21.48
C HIS A 267 1.38 9.71 21.74
N GLU A 268 1.52 9.25 22.97
CA GLU A 268 1.30 7.84 23.34
C GLU A 268 -0.15 7.39 23.09
N LEU A 269 -1.12 8.23 23.43
CA LEU A 269 -2.54 7.97 23.13
C LEU A 269 -2.80 7.89 21.63
N SER A 270 -2.26 8.83 20.85
CA SER A 270 -2.40 8.83 19.40
C SER A 270 -1.82 7.58 18.75
N ASP A 271 -0.60 7.18 19.14
CA ASP A 271 0.05 6.01 18.57
C ASP A 271 -0.68 4.71 18.93
N ASN A 272 -1.18 4.60 20.18
CA ASN A 272 -1.98 3.44 20.60
C ASN A 272 -3.30 3.33 19.82
N THR A 273 -4.05 4.43 19.69
CA THR A 273 -5.30 4.42 18.91
C THR A 273 -5.05 4.09 17.45
N TRP A 274 -4.03 4.70 16.83
CA TRP A 274 -3.65 4.39 15.46
C TRP A 274 -3.24 2.93 15.29
N SER A 275 -2.52 2.34 16.24
CA SER A 275 -2.15 0.91 16.17
C SER A 275 -3.37 -0.01 16.07
N VAL A 276 -4.44 0.28 16.82
CA VAL A 276 -5.70 -0.48 16.76
C VAL A 276 -6.41 -0.24 15.44
N ILE A 277 -6.49 1.01 14.99
CA ILE A 277 -7.11 1.36 13.69
C ILE A 277 -6.40 0.63 12.55
N LEU A 278 -5.07 0.69 12.49
CA LEU A 278 -4.27 0.04 11.45
C LEU A 278 -4.39 -1.48 11.50
N PHE A 279 -4.44 -2.06 12.71
CA PHE A 279 -4.68 -3.50 12.87
C PHE A 279 -6.04 -3.91 12.27
N LEU A 280 -7.08 -3.13 12.54
CA LEU A 280 -8.41 -3.37 11.98
C LEU A 280 -8.45 -3.12 10.46
N LEU A 281 -7.91 -2.01 9.96
CA LEU A 281 -7.92 -1.68 8.53
C LEU A 281 -7.14 -2.71 7.70
N ASN A 282 -5.91 -3.05 8.11
CA ASN A 282 -5.13 -4.09 7.43
C ASN A 282 -5.84 -5.44 7.50
N GLY A 283 -6.38 -5.80 8.67
CA GLY A 283 -7.13 -7.03 8.84
C GLY A 283 -8.36 -7.10 7.93
N LEU A 284 -9.09 -6.00 7.80
CA LEU A 284 -10.24 -5.89 6.90
C LEU A 284 -9.81 -6.05 5.45
N VAL A 285 -8.75 -5.38 5.00
CA VAL A 285 -8.23 -5.50 3.63
C VAL A 285 -7.90 -6.97 3.30
N PHE A 286 -7.19 -7.69 4.17
CA PHE A 286 -6.83 -9.09 3.92
C PHE A 286 -8.01 -10.06 4.01
N VAL A 287 -8.96 -9.86 4.94
CA VAL A 287 -10.17 -10.68 5.02
C VAL A 287 -11.08 -10.43 3.80
N LEU A 288 -11.23 -9.18 3.36
CA LEU A 288 -11.99 -8.80 2.17
C LEU A 288 -11.36 -9.41 0.90
N LEU A 289 -10.03 -9.37 0.77
CA LEU A 289 -9.33 -10.07 -0.29
C LEU A 289 -9.65 -11.56 -0.27
N GLY A 290 -9.59 -12.19 0.91
CA GLY A 290 -9.96 -13.58 1.11
C GLY A 290 -11.39 -13.89 0.68
N LEU A 291 -12.35 -13.01 0.97
CA LEU A 291 -13.75 -13.15 0.57
C LEU A 291 -13.95 -13.13 -0.96
N GLN A 292 -13.14 -12.37 -1.69
CA GLN A 292 -13.27 -12.24 -3.14
C GLN A 292 -12.65 -13.43 -3.90
N LEU A 293 -11.61 -14.06 -3.35
CA LEU A 293 -10.87 -15.14 -4.04
C LEU A 293 -11.78 -16.29 -4.53
N PRO A 294 -12.67 -16.89 -3.71
CA PRO A 294 -13.48 -18.03 -4.12
C PRO A 294 -14.37 -17.73 -5.33
N GLU A 295 -14.93 -16.53 -5.41
CA GLU A 295 -15.76 -16.14 -6.55
C GLU A 295 -14.91 -15.96 -7.81
N VAL A 296 -13.75 -15.31 -7.71
CA VAL A 296 -12.79 -15.21 -8.82
C VAL A 296 -12.38 -16.60 -9.33
N PHE A 297 -12.06 -17.54 -8.43
CA PHE A 297 -11.75 -18.92 -8.81
C PHE A 297 -12.94 -19.63 -9.46
N ARG A 298 -14.17 -19.42 -8.96
CA ARG A 298 -15.37 -20.00 -9.58
C ARG A 298 -15.60 -19.46 -10.98
N THR A 299 -15.43 -18.15 -11.20
CA THR A 299 -15.53 -17.55 -12.53
C THR A 299 -14.50 -18.17 -13.47
N ILE A 300 -13.22 -18.22 -13.07
CA ILE A 300 -12.14 -18.77 -13.90
C ILE A 300 -12.36 -20.25 -14.22
N PHE A 301 -12.71 -21.07 -13.22
CA PHE A 301 -12.84 -22.52 -13.41
C PHE A 301 -14.12 -22.98 -14.11
N LYS A 302 -15.16 -22.13 -14.15
CA LYS A 302 -16.40 -22.40 -14.89
C LYS A 302 -16.39 -21.83 -16.30
N SER A 303 -15.50 -20.89 -16.61
CA SER A 303 -15.39 -20.32 -17.95
C SER A 303 -14.95 -21.39 -18.96
N PRO A 304 -15.73 -21.64 -20.03
CA PRO A 304 -15.38 -22.61 -21.08
C PRO A 304 -14.26 -22.12 -22.00
N ASP A 305 -13.93 -20.82 -21.95
CA ASP A 305 -13.01 -20.16 -22.89
C ASP A 305 -11.53 -20.48 -22.64
N PHE A 306 -11.18 -20.94 -21.43
CA PHE A 306 -9.79 -21.22 -21.05
C PHE A 306 -9.64 -22.56 -20.34
N ASN A 307 -8.54 -23.26 -20.62
CA ASN A 307 -8.17 -24.44 -19.86
C ASN A 307 -7.61 -24.01 -18.49
N ASN A 308 -8.18 -24.55 -17.41
CA ASN A 308 -7.77 -24.27 -16.03
C ASN A 308 -6.25 -24.45 -15.80
N PHE A 309 -5.65 -25.48 -16.41
CA PHE A 309 -4.20 -25.71 -16.31
C PHE A 309 -3.38 -24.62 -17.00
N GLN A 310 -3.88 -24.07 -18.11
CA GLN A 310 -3.22 -22.99 -18.84
C GLN A 310 -3.29 -21.69 -18.04
N ALA A 311 -4.42 -21.37 -17.43
CA ALA A 311 -4.58 -20.19 -16.57
C ALA A 311 -3.62 -20.24 -15.36
N ILE A 312 -3.55 -21.40 -14.68
CA ILE A 312 -2.59 -21.62 -13.59
C ILE A 312 -1.15 -21.51 -14.09
N GLY A 313 -0.85 -22.06 -15.27
CA GLY A 313 0.46 -21.96 -15.91
C GLY A 313 0.89 -20.51 -16.16
N TYR A 314 -0.01 -19.69 -16.71
CA TYR A 314 0.24 -18.25 -16.92
C TYR A 314 0.48 -17.52 -15.60
N ALA A 315 -0.36 -17.74 -14.59
CA ALA A 315 -0.17 -17.12 -13.28
C ALA A 315 1.19 -17.48 -12.66
N LEU A 316 1.61 -18.75 -12.74
CA LEU A 316 2.89 -19.21 -12.23
C LEU A 316 4.07 -18.60 -13.00
N ILE A 317 4.00 -18.55 -14.34
CA ILE A 317 5.04 -17.95 -15.16
C ILE A 317 5.19 -16.46 -14.85
N ILE A 318 4.09 -15.72 -14.79
CA ILE A 318 4.11 -14.28 -14.44
C ILE A 318 4.72 -14.09 -13.05
N PHE A 319 4.33 -14.91 -12.07
CA PHE A 319 4.90 -14.86 -10.72
C PHE A 319 6.41 -15.10 -10.71
N ILE A 320 6.90 -16.11 -11.44
CA ILE A 320 8.34 -16.38 -11.57
C ILE A 320 9.05 -15.21 -12.26
N MET A 321 8.48 -14.66 -13.34
CA MET A 321 9.06 -13.51 -14.03
C MET A 321 9.17 -12.29 -13.13
N LEU A 322 8.16 -12.01 -12.29
CA LEU A 322 8.20 -10.94 -11.29
C LEU A 322 9.34 -11.15 -10.28
N ILE A 323 9.49 -12.37 -9.76
CA ILE A 323 10.57 -12.71 -8.82
C ILE A 323 11.94 -12.54 -9.50
N VAL A 324 12.11 -13.10 -10.70
CA VAL A 324 13.37 -13.03 -11.44
C VAL A 324 13.72 -11.59 -11.76
N LEU A 325 12.77 -10.79 -12.22
CA LEU A 325 12.99 -9.38 -12.53
C LEU A 325 13.42 -8.61 -11.27
N ARG A 326 12.72 -8.80 -10.14
CA ARG A 326 13.08 -8.16 -8.87
C ARG A 326 14.46 -8.60 -8.39
N PHE A 327 14.79 -9.88 -8.51
CA PHE A 327 16.11 -10.41 -8.18
C PHE A 327 17.20 -9.80 -9.06
N LEU A 328 17.01 -9.79 -10.38
CA LEU A 328 17.99 -9.23 -11.32
C LEU A 328 18.20 -7.74 -11.08
N TRP A 329 17.14 -6.98 -10.84
CA TRP A 329 17.22 -5.55 -10.54
C TRP A 329 17.99 -5.26 -9.24
N THR A 330 17.61 -5.94 -8.15
CA THR A 330 18.28 -5.79 -6.85
C THR A 330 19.73 -6.28 -6.89
N PHE A 331 20.01 -7.36 -7.61
CA PHE A 331 21.35 -7.87 -7.83
C PHE A 331 22.21 -6.91 -8.65
N ALA A 332 21.69 -6.39 -9.76
CA ALA A 332 22.38 -5.39 -10.59
C ALA A 332 22.69 -4.13 -9.77
N PHE A 333 21.73 -3.66 -8.97
CA PHE A 333 21.93 -2.52 -8.07
C PHE A 333 23.01 -2.82 -7.01
N SER A 334 23.00 -4.01 -6.41
CA SER A 334 23.99 -4.39 -5.39
C SER A 334 25.42 -4.41 -5.94
N ARG A 335 25.62 -4.85 -7.20
CA ARG A 335 26.93 -4.84 -7.88
C ARG A 335 27.30 -3.47 -8.43
N GLY A 336 26.32 -2.71 -8.90
CA GLY A 336 26.47 -1.34 -9.42
C GLY A 336 26.70 -0.27 -8.33
N GLY A 337 26.55 -0.61 -7.05
CA GLY A 337 26.73 0.30 -5.91
C GLY A 337 28.11 0.96 -5.78
N LYS A 338 29.13 0.51 -6.53
CA LYS A 338 30.40 1.25 -6.66
C LYS A 338 30.29 2.52 -7.52
N VAL A 339 29.27 2.62 -8.39
CA VAL A 339 29.06 3.74 -9.32
C VAL A 339 28.04 4.76 -8.79
N PHE A 340 27.05 4.33 -8.00
CA PHE A 340 25.94 5.19 -7.54
C PHE A 340 25.98 5.60 -6.05
N GLY A 341 27.18 5.66 -5.46
CA GLY A 341 27.36 6.21 -4.13
C GLY A 341 27.05 5.22 -3.00
N GLY A 342 27.97 4.30 -2.75
CA GLY A 342 28.49 4.07 -1.40
C GLY A 342 27.51 3.71 -0.29
N LEU A 343 26.47 2.92 -0.54
CA LEU A 343 25.83 2.17 0.55
C LEU A 343 26.71 0.96 0.88
N LYS A 344 27.70 1.15 1.76
CA LYS A 344 28.15 0.06 2.64
C LYS A 344 26.96 -0.27 3.55
N ILE A 345 26.03 -1.09 3.05
CA ILE A 345 25.16 -1.88 3.93
C ILE A 345 26.12 -2.81 4.66
N ARG A 346 26.70 -2.32 5.75
CA ARG A 346 27.51 -3.14 6.64
C ARG A 346 26.49 -4.05 7.31
N MET A 347 26.19 -5.17 6.66
CA MET A 347 25.49 -6.30 7.27
C MET A 347 26.39 -6.74 8.44
N LYS A 348 26.22 -6.11 9.61
CA LYS A 348 26.63 -6.73 10.85
C LYS A 348 25.67 -7.87 11.03
N CYS A 349 26.03 -9.03 10.47
CA CYS A 349 25.39 -10.29 10.78
C CYS A 349 25.48 -10.44 12.31
N PRO A 350 24.36 -10.47 13.04
CA PRO A 350 24.41 -10.85 14.44
C PRO A 350 24.48 -12.37 14.46
N LEU A 351 25.62 -12.92 14.04
CA LEU A 351 26.01 -14.25 14.49
C LEU A 351 26.36 -14.09 15.97
N ARG A 352 25.31 -14.02 16.78
CA ARG A 352 25.41 -14.23 18.21
C ARG A 352 25.72 -15.72 18.34
N SER A 353 26.98 -16.00 18.63
CA SER A 353 27.42 -17.30 19.12
C SER A 353 26.48 -17.74 20.25
N TRP A 354 25.70 -18.77 19.99
CA TRP A 354 24.98 -19.48 21.04
C TRP A 354 26.01 -20.23 21.90
N PRO A 355 25.98 -20.14 23.24
CA PRO A 355 26.55 -21.18 24.07
C PRO A 355 25.73 -22.48 23.97
#